data_AF-A0A7C2YP81-F1
#
_entry.id   AF-A0A7C2YP81-F1
#
_cell.length_a   1.000
_cell.length_b   1.000
_cell.length_c   1.000
_cell.angle_alpha   90.00
_cell.angle_beta   90.00
_cell.angle_gamma   90.00
#
_symmetry.space_group_name_H-M   'P 1'
#
loop_
_entity.id
_entity.type
_entity.pdbx_description
1 polymer ?
#
loop_
_entity_poly.entity_id
_entity_poly.type
_entity_poly.pdbx_seq_one_letter_code
_entity_poly.pdbx_strand_id
1 'polypeptide(L)'
;MFNRGHTFCVKTSRPVRSRRQPRDRVDDRGHDAYSQILTMRPNTDAEYAVLGLLAQAPRHGYAIARLFRADAPLGHVWRLRRNEVYAILAKLEAQGWVDKAGPAEGPRRRAVFRLTPQGEDAFREWLRRPVQGLRDMRLGLLGRLYFARGMAPEEQGQLLREQAHALEQRLAAWRAGRDRAQDPFV
;
A
#
# COMPACT_ATOMS: atom_id res chain seq x y z
N MET A 1 -19.23 32.20 -74.33
CA MET A 1 -19.96 31.25 -73.47
C MET A 1 -19.76 31.67 -72.01
N PHE A 2 -20.86 31.94 -71.30
CA PHE A 2 -21.10 31.91 -69.83
C PHE A 2 -19.96 32.34 -68.87
N ASN A 3 -19.97 33.51 -68.18
CA ASN A 3 -20.87 34.11 -67.16
C ASN A 3 -20.51 33.76 -65.68
N ARG A 4 -20.51 34.82 -64.84
CA ARG A 4 -20.50 34.92 -63.35
C ARG A 4 -19.16 34.58 -62.67
N GLY A 5 -18.52 35.43 -61.86
CA GLY A 5 -19.01 36.43 -60.91
C GLY A 5 -18.82 35.86 -59.50
N HIS A 6 -17.94 36.44 -58.68
CA HIS A 6 -18.09 36.57 -57.22
C HIS A 6 -16.90 37.31 -56.60
N THR A 7 -17.20 38.48 -56.07
CA THR A 7 -16.47 39.26 -55.07
C THR A 7 -16.24 38.41 -53.80
N PHE A 8 -15.05 38.42 -53.19
CA PHE A 8 -14.98 38.37 -51.72
C PHE A 8 -13.67 38.92 -51.10
N CYS A 9 -13.92 39.96 -50.31
CA CYS A 9 -13.19 40.61 -49.23
C CYS A 9 -12.08 39.83 -48.48
N VAL A 10 -10.96 40.53 -48.28
CA VAL A 10 -9.87 40.33 -47.31
C VAL A 10 -10.38 40.01 -45.90
N LYS A 11 -9.86 38.95 -45.27
CA LYS A 11 -9.67 38.87 -43.81
C LYS A 11 -8.39 38.12 -43.46
N THR A 12 -7.49 38.84 -42.83
CA THR A 12 -6.25 38.39 -42.20
C THR A 12 -6.55 37.38 -41.09
N SER A 13 -6.03 36.16 -41.18
CA SER A 13 -6.17 35.16 -40.12
C SER A 13 -5.17 35.44 -39.00
N ARG A 14 -5.72 35.85 -37.85
CA ARG A 14 -5.01 36.00 -36.57
C ARG A 14 -4.48 34.64 -36.08
N PRO A 15 -3.31 34.58 -35.44
CA PRO A 15 -2.83 33.35 -34.82
C PRO A 15 -3.72 32.97 -33.63
N VAL A 16 -4.16 31.71 -33.60
CA VAL A 16 -4.88 31.10 -32.47
C VAL A 16 -3.95 31.08 -31.25
N ARG A 17 -4.22 31.97 -30.28
CA ARG A 17 -3.66 31.86 -28.93
C ARG A 17 -4.18 30.57 -28.29
N SER A 18 -3.36 29.53 -28.26
CA SER A 18 -3.63 28.35 -27.44
C SER A 18 -3.66 28.78 -25.98
N ARG A 19 -4.87 28.77 -25.38
CA ARG A 19 -5.05 28.93 -23.93
C ARG A 19 -4.26 27.81 -23.23
N ARG A 20 -3.17 28.18 -22.56
CA ARG A 20 -2.44 27.30 -21.63
C ARG A 20 -3.41 26.95 -20.49
N GLN A 21 -3.80 25.68 -20.35
CA GLN A 21 -4.38 25.18 -19.12
C GLN A 21 -3.28 25.16 -18.03
N PRO A 22 -3.53 25.67 -16.82
CA PRO A 22 -2.55 25.62 -15.74
C PRO A 22 -2.31 24.17 -15.34
N ARG A 23 -1.04 23.76 -15.31
CA ARG A 23 -0.57 22.46 -14.84
C ARG A 23 -0.96 22.24 -13.37
N ASP A 24 -1.41 21.03 -13.08
CA ASP A 24 -1.77 20.53 -11.75
C ASP A 24 -0.73 20.91 -10.70
N ARG A 25 -1.12 21.84 -9.83
CA ARG A 25 -0.51 22.07 -8.52
C ARG A 25 -0.84 20.83 -7.69
N VAL A 26 0.17 20.05 -7.31
CA VAL A 26 -0.01 19.10 -6.21
C VAL A 26 -0.27 19.97 -4.97
N ASP A 27 -1.52 19.95 -4.50
CA ASP A 27 -1.98 20.76 -3.37
C ASP A 27 -1.42 20.17 -2.07
N ASP A 28 -0.49 20.89 -1.44
CA ASP A 28 0.11 20.54 -0.13
C ASP A 28 -0.94 20.47 1.00
N ARG A 29 -2.17 20.97 0.77
CA ARG A 29 -3.29 20.90 1.73
C ARG A 29 -3.90 19.49 1.89
N GLY A 30 -3.47 18.51 1.10
CA GLY A 30 -3.92 17.13 1.27
C GLY A 30 -3.35 16.44 2.52
N HIS A 31 -2.13 16.80 2.94
CA HIS A 31 -1.40 16.06 3.99
C HIS A 31 -2.12 16.05 5.35
N ASP A 32 -2.77 17.15 5.72
CA ASP A 32 -3.42 17.31 7.02
C ASP A 32 -4.73 16.50 7.14
N ALA A 33 -5.51 16.42 6.06
CA ALA A 33 -6.75 15.64 6.05
C ALA A 33 -6.50 14.12 6.03
N TYR A 34 -5.42 13.66 5.36
CA TYR A 34 -5.07 12.24 5.31
C TYR A 34 -4.44 11.73 6.62
N SER A 35 -3.72 12.60 7.33
CA SER A 35 -3.17 12.30 8.65
C SER A 35 -4.28 11.97 9.65
N GLN A 36 -5.41 12.70 9.61
CA GLN A 36 -6.56 12.43 10.49
C GLN A 36 -7.26 11.09 10.19
N ILE A 37 -7.30 10.63 8.93
CA ILE A 37 -7.87 9.32 8.57
C ILE A 37 -6.99 8.16 9.09
N LEU A 38 -5.66 8.30 9.04
CA LEU A 38 -4.70 7.33 9.57
C LEU A 38 -4.60 7.35 11.12
N THR A 39 -5.14 8.37 11.78
CA THR A 39 -5.08 8.51 13.25
C THR A 39 -6.08 7.57 13.96
N MET A 40 -7.07 7.01 13.26
CA MET A 40 -7.98 6.01 13.82
C MET A 40 -7.46 4.59 13.55
N ARG A 41 -6.54 4.17 14.43
CA ARG A 41 -5.83 2.87 14.52
C ARG A 41 -4.64 2.70 13.56
N PRO A 42 -3.39 2.71 14.07
CA PRO A 42 -2.25 2.30 13.25
C PRO A 42 -2.42 0.82 12.91
N ASN A 43 -2.73 0.53 11.66
CA ASN A 43 -2.82 -0.84 11.18
C ASN A 43 -1.42 -1.24 10.70
N THR A 44 -0.49 -1.41 11.67
CA THR A 44 0.93 -1.67 11.39
C THR A 44 1.09 -2.87 10.45
N ASP A 45 0.25 -3.90 10.60
CA ASP A 45 0.30 -5.09 9.74
C ASP A 45 -0.15 -4.81 8.30
N ALA A 46 -1.05 -3.85 8.07
CA ALA A 46 -1.47 -3.45 6.72
C ALA A 46 -0.35 -2.67 6.00
N GLU A 47 0.47 -1.92 6.75
CA GLU A 47 1.67 -1.26 6.23
C GLU A 47 2.68 -2.31 5.74
N TYR A 48 2.93 -3.34 6.55
CA TYR A 48 3.77 -4.47 6.15
C TYR A 48 3.18 -5.28 4.99
N ALA A 49 1.85 -5.34 4.85
CA ALA A 49 1.23 -5.94 3.67
C ALA A 49 1.52 -5.16 2.38
N VAL A 50 1.58 -3.83 2.44
CA VAL A 50 1.99 -3.00 1.29
C VAL A 50 3.47 -3.23 0.97
N LEU A 51 4.35 -3.29 1.98
CA LEU A 51 5.76 -3.63 1.78
C LEU A 51 5.94 -5.01 1.16
N GLY A 52 5.20 -6.02 1.65
CA GLY A 52 5.27 -7.39 1.12
C GLY A 52 4.79 -7.50 -0.32
N LEU A 53 3.82 -6.69 -0.73
CA LEU A 53 3.49 -6.56 -2.15
C LEU A 53 4.69 -5.98 -2.90
N LEU A 54 5.24 -4.84 -2.48
CA LEU A 54 6.37 -4.21 -3.16
C LEU A 54 7.65 -5.07 -3.20
N ALA A 55 7.86 -5.93 -2.20
CA ALA A 55 8.95 -6.91 -2.17
C ALA A 55 8.87 -7.92 -3.31
N GLN A 56 7.66 -8.30 -3.73
CA GLN A 56 7.48 -9.22 -4.86
C GLN A 56 7.81 -8.55 -6.21
N ALA A 57 7.46 -7.27 -6.35
CA ALA A 57 7.73 -6.47 -7.55
C ALA A 57 7.37 -4.99 -7.35
N PRO A 58 8.10 -4.06 -7.99
CA PRO A 58 7.68 -2.66 -8.10
C PRO A 58 6.30 -2.54 -8.77
N ARG A 59 5.42 -1.70 -8.22
CA ARG A 59 4.02 -1.58 -8.69
C ARG A 59 3.51 -0.15 -8.64
N HIS A 60 2.55 0.15 -9.50
CA HIS A 60 1.77 1.39 -9.38
C HIS A 60 0.85 1.35 -8.17
N GLY A 61 0.64 2.50 -7.51
CA GLY A 61 -0.26 2.61 -6.36
C GLY A 61 -1.69 2.08 -6.62
N TYR A 62 -2.22 2.27 -7.83
CA TYR A 62 -3.51 1.69 -8.21
C TYR A 62 -3.49 0.15 -8.28
N ALA A 63 -2.41 -0.43 -8.79
CA ALA A 63 -2.28 -1.88 -8.86
C ALA A 63 -2.20 -2.49 -7.46
N ILE A 64 -1.49 -1.83 -6.53
CA ILE A 64 -1.45 -2.19 -5.11
C ILE A 64 -2.86 -2.14 -4.51
N ALA A 65 -3.58 -1.02 -4.69
CA ALA A 65 -4.94 -0.86 -4.17
C ALA A 65 -5.92 -1.94 -4.69
N ARG A 66 -5.72 -2.45 -5.91
CA ARG A 66 -6.57 -3.51 -6.46
C ARG A 66 -6.37 -4.85 -5.73
N LEU A 67 -5.17 -5.13 -5.21
CA LEU A 67 -4.86 -6.39 -4.52
C LEU A 67 -5.48 -6.47 -3.12
N PHE A 68 -5.93 -5.35 -2.55
CA PHE A 68 -6.65 -5.29 -1.27
C PHE A 68 -8.17 -5.30 -1.42
N ARG A 69 -8.70 -5.43 -2.64
CA ARG A 69 -10.14 -5.55 -2.85
C ARG A 69 -10.64 -6.93 -2.47
N ALA A 70 -11.90 -7.04 -2.07
CA ALA A 70 -12.49 -8.28 -1.54
C ALA A 70 -12.48 -9.47 -2.52
N ASP A 71 -12.33 -9.23 -3.82
CA ASP A 71 -12.19 -10.22 -4.89
C ASP A 71 -10.75 -10.73 -5.08
N ALA A 72 -9.76 -10.13 -4.41
CA ALA A 72 -8.37 -10.53 -4.47
C ALA A 72 -7.98 -11.38 -3.24
N PRO A 73 -7.01 -12.33 -3.37
CA PRO A 73 -6.60 -13.19 -2.26
C PRO A 73 -6.18 -12.45 -0.99
N LEU A 74 -5.40 -11.37 -1.12
CA LEU A 74 -4.97 -10.56 0.02
C LEU A 74 -6.12 -9.74 0.62
N GLY A 75 -7.16 -9.46 -0.17
CA GLY A 75 -8.42 -8.84 0.26
C GLY A 75 -9.29 -9.67 1.20
N HIS A 76 -9.04 -10.99 1.29
CA HIS A 76 -9.62 -11.84 2.33
C HIS A 76 -8.94 -11.64 3.68
N VAL A 77 -7.70 -11.13 3.69
CA VAL A 77 -6.97 -10.76 4.90
C VAL A 77 -7.25 -9.31 5.23
N TRP A 78 -6.79 -8.37 4.40
CA TRP A 78 -6.98 -6.92 4.60
C TRP A 78 -7.82 -6.30 3.50
N ARG A 79 -8.85 -5.56 3.91
CA ARG A 79 -9.65 -4.73 2.99
C ARG A 79 -9.25 -3.28 3.15
N LEU A 80 -8.54 -2.77 2.16
CA LEU A 80 -8.14 -1.36 2.10
C LEU A 80 -8.78 -0.68 0.89
N ARG A 81 -9.33 0.51 1.14
CA ARG A 81 -9.78 1.42 0.11
C ARG A 81 -8.57 2.05 -0.57
N ARG A 82 -8.78 2.56 -1.78
CA ARG A 82 -7.72 3.18 -2.58
C ARG A 82 -7.02 4.33 -1.83
N ASN A 83 -7.79 5.20 -1.17
CA ASN A 83 -7.24 6.32 -0.40
C ASN A 83 -6.39 5.86 0.79
N GLU A 84 -6.78 4.79 1.48
CA GLU A 84 -6.00 4.22 2.59
C GLU A 84 -4.65 3.68 2.10
N VAL A 85 -4.62 3.01 0.95
CA VAL A 85 -3.36 2.53 0.35
C VAL A 85 -2.42 3.68 -0.01
N TYR A 86 -2.95 4.78 -0.58
CA TYR A 86 -2.10 5.94 -0.87
C TYR A 86 -1.60 6.65 0.39
N ALA A 87 -2.39 6.66 1.47
CA ALA A 87 -1.97 7.21 2.75
C ALA A 87 -0.84 6.37 3.37
N ILE A 88 -0.95 5.04 3.32
CA ILE A 88 0.12 4.12 3.74
C ILE A 88 1.38 4.32 2.89
N LEU A 89 1.25 4.42 1.55
CA LEU A 89 2.40 4.64 0.67
C LEU A 89 3.13 5.95 0.98
N ALA A 90 2.39 7.03 1.25
CA ALA A 90 2.98 8.31 1.65
C ALA A 90 3.73 8.20 2.98
N LYS A 91 3.16 7.47 3.95
CA LYS A 91 3.82 7.20 5.24
C LYS A 91 5.11 6.39 5.07
N LEU A 92 5.07 5.32 4.27
CA LEU A 92 6.23 4.46 4.02
C LEU A 92 7.33 5.19 3.22
N GLU A 93 6.96 6.10 2.33
CA GLU A 93 7.88 6.99 1.62
C GLU A 93 8.55 7.96 2.59
N ALA A 94 7.78 8.59 3.50
CA ALA A 94 8.32 9.47 4.53
C ALA A 94 9.26 8.73 5.51
N GLN A 95 9.09 7.42 5.70
CA GLN A 95 9.96 6.56 6.51
C GLN A 95 11.20 6.06 5.75
N GLY A 96 11.32 6.32 4.44
CA GLY A 96 12.41 5.82 3.61
C GLY A 96 12.34 4.32 3.28
N TRP A 97 11.20 3.68 3.54
CA TRP A 97 11.00 2.24 3.29
C TRP A 97 10.52 1.96 1.86
N VAL A 98 9.99 2.99 1.18
CA VAL A 98 9.50 2.91 -0.19
C VAL A 98 10.00 4.12 -0.98
N ASP A 99 10.52 3.88 -2.18
CA ASP A 99 10.86 4.95 -3.13
C ASP A 99 9.80 5.04 -4.23
N LYS A 100 9.52 6.26 -4.66
CA LYS A 100 8.77 6.52 -5.88
C LYS A 100 9.73 6.58 -7.07
N ALA A 101 9.82 5.48 -7.81
CA ALA A 101 10.52 5.48 -9.09
C ALA A 101 9.80 6.44 -10.04
N GLY A 102 10.56 7.41 -10.57
CA GLY A 102 10.08 8.39 -11.54
C GLY A 102 9.36 7.72 -12.73
N PRO A 103 8.56 8.48 -13.50
CA PRO A 103 7.76 7.90 -14.55
C PRO A 103 8.67 7.08 -15.46
N ALA A 104 8.36 5.79 -15.65
CA ALA A 104 8.85 5.06 -16.81
C ALA A 104 8.62 5.99 -18.02
N GLU A 105 9.44 5.98 -19.07
CA GLU A 105 9.42 6.99 -20.16
C GLU A 105 8.04 7.33 -20.78
N GLY A 106 7.38 8.45 -20.46
CA GLY A 106 6.29 8.98 -21.30
C GLY A 106 5.17 9.78 -20.63
N PRO A 107 4.34 10.46 -21.45
CA PRO A 107 3.51 11.62 -21.05
C PRO A 107 2.25 11.34 -20.21
N ARG A 108 2.03 10.10 -19.74
CA ARG A 108 0.83 9.71 -18.96
C ARG A 108 1.12 8.82 -17.74
N ARG A 109 2.34 8.84 -17.22
CA ARG A 109 2.80 7.70 -16.41
C ARG A 109 2.65 7.92 -14.90
N ARG A 110 1.78 7.08 -14.33
CA ARG A 110 1.48 6.96 -12.90
C ARG A 110 2.75 6.57 -12.14
N ALA A 111 2.90 7.09 -10.93
CA ALA A 111 3.98 6.75 -10.00
C ALA A 111 4.14 5.23 -9.85
N VAL A 112 5.36 4.71 -10.03
CA VAL A 112 5.72 3.33 -9.64
C VAL A 112 6.40 3.42 -8.28
N PHE A 113 5.95 2.59 -7.35
CA PHE A 113 6.58 2.46 -6.04
C PHE A 113 7.49 1.24 -6.04
N ARG A 114 8.67 1.36 -5.43
CA ARG A 114 9.60 0.25 -5.18
C ARG A 114 9.94 0.19 -3.70
N LEU A 115 10.27 -1.00 -3.23
CA LEU A 115 10.83 -1.20 -1.91
C LEU A 115 12.29 -0.73 -1.86
N THR A 116 12.70 -0.10 -0.75
CA THR A 116 14.10 0.21 -0.48
C THR A 116 14.75 -0.94 0.30
N PRO A 117 16.10 -1.03 0.37
CA PRO A 117 16.76 -2.02 1.22
C PRO A 117 16.30 -1.97 2.68
N GLN A 118 16.12 -0.77 3.23
CA GLN A 118 15.62 -0.58 4.59
C GLN A 118 14.18 -1.11 4.76
N GLY A 119 13.32 -0.89 3.76
CA GLY A 119 11.96 -1.42 3.76
C GLY A 119 11.92 -2.95 3.63
N GLU A 120 12.88 -3.53 2.92
CA GLU A 120 13.03 -4.99 2.80
C GLU A 120 13.43 -5.63 4.12
N ASP A 121 14.41 -5.07 4.82
CA ASP A 121 14.81 -5.54 6.15
C ASP A 121 13.66 -5.45 7.15
N ALA A 122 12.95 -4.32 7.17
CA ALA A 122 11.78 -4.12 8.02
C ALA A 122 10.68 -5.16 7.73
N PHE A 123 10.42 -5.46 6.45
CA PHE A 123 9.44 -6.47 6.06
C PHE A 123 9.87 -7.89 6.47
N ARG A 124 11.13 -8.25 6.26
CA ARG A 124 11.67 -9.57 6.64
C ARG A 124 11.64 -9.79 8.15
N GLU A 125 11.98 -8.77 8.92
CA GLU A 125 11.91 -8.81 10.38
C GLU A 125 10.46 -8.99 10.86
N TRP A 126 9.53 -8.22 10.28
CA TRP A 126 8.11 -8.38 10.60
C TRP A 126 7.62 -9.81 10.32
N LEU A 127 8.02 -10.43 9.20
CA LEU A 127 7.60 -11.79 8.87
C LEU A 127 8.01 -12.82 9.93
N ARG A 128 9.20 -12.68 10.52
CA ARG A 128 9.75 -13.61 11.51
C ARG A 128 9.14 -13.41 12.90
N ARG A 129 8.87 -12.18 13.32
CA ARG A 129 8.47 -11.88 14.71
C ARG A 129 7.08 -12.45 15.09
N PRO A 130 6.90 -13.45 15.96
CA PRO A 130 5.57 -14.06 16.21
C PRO A 130 4.48 -13.07 16.63
N VAL A 131 3.21 -13.34 16.23
CA VAL A 131 2.08 -12.46 16.53
C VAL A 131 1.63 -12.66 17.99
N GLN A 132 1.73 -11.59 18.77
CA GLN A 132 1.52 -11.62 20.23
C GLN A 132 0.11 -11.17 20.67
N GLY A 133 -0.67 -10.48 19.85
CA GLY A 133 -2.02 -10.02 20.21
C GLY A 133 -3.11 -10.95 19.68
N LEU A 134 -4.06 -11.41 20.52
CA LEU A 134 -5.17 -12.27 20.06
C LEU A 134 -6.12 -11.54 19.09
N ARG A 135 -6.32 -10.24 19.31
CA ARG A 135 -7.11 -9.37 18.43
C ARG A 135 -6.45 -9.20 17.06
N ASP A 136 -5.12 -9.15 17.01
CA ASP A 136 -4.34 -8.94 15.79
C ASP A 136 -3.97 -10.28 15.11
N MET A 137 -4.05 -11.40 15.83
CA MET A 137 -3.67 -12.73 15.38
C MET A 137 -4.36 -13.12 14.09
N ARG A 138 -5.66 -12.83 13.94
CA ARG A 138 -6.39 -13.18 12.72
C ARG A 138 -5.77 -12.53 11.49
N LEU A 139 -5.46 -11.24 11.55
CA LEU A 139 -4.97 -10.50 10.38
C LEU A 139 -3.46 -10.71 10.20
N GLY A 140 -2.69 -10.53 11.27
CA GLY A 140 -1.23 -10.65 11.25
C GLY A 140 -0.77 -12.06 10.84
N LEU A 141 -1.36 -13.11 11.41
CA LEU A 141 -0.96 -14.49 11.07
C LEU A 141 -1.35 -14.85 9.63
N LEU A 142 -2.58 -14.58 9.22
CA LEU A 142 -3.03 -14.89 7.86
C LEU A 142 -2.19 -14.17 6.80
N GLY A 143 -1.79 -12.93 7.07
CA GLY A 143 -0.91 -12.21 6.17
C GLY A 143 0.50 -12.77 6.07
N ARG A 144 1.10 -13.14 7.20
CA ARG A 144 2.40 -13.82 7.21
C ARG A 144 2.35 -15.12 6.43
N LEU A 145 1.32 -15.93 6.66
CA LEU A 145 1.10 -17.17 5.91
C LEU A 145 0.92 -16.90 4.42
N TYR A 146 0.20 -15.83 4.05
CA TYR A 146 0.05 -15.44 2.65
C TYR A 146 1.40 -15.16 1.97
N PHE A 147 2.26 -14.37 2.61
CA PHE A 147 3.59 -14.04 2.07
C PHE A 147 4.60 -15.17 2.18
N ALA A 148 4.50 -16.02 3.21
CA ALA A 148 5.38 -17.17 3.43
C ALA A 148 5.31 -18.20 2.28
N ARG A 149 4.23 -18.22 1.49
CA ARG A 149 4.11 -19.06 0.29
C ARG A 149 5.21 -18.85 -0.75
N GLY A 150 5.88 -17.69 -0.73
CA GLY A 150 7.02 -17.39 -1.60
C GLY A 150 8.40 -17.67 -0.98
N MET A 151 8.47 -18.13 0.27
CA MET A 151 9.72 -18.42 1.00
C MET A 151 10.19 -19.86 0.81
N ALA A 152 11.42 -20.16 1.23
CA ALA A 152 11.93 -21.53 1.28
C ALA A 152 11.15 -22.39 2.31
N PRO A 153 10.96 -23.70 2.07
CA PRO A 153 10.22 -24.59 2.99
C PRO A 153 10.73 -24.55 4.44
N GLU A 154 12.04 -24.41 4.64
CA GLU A 154 12.68 -24.35 5.95
C GLU A 154 12.28 -23.08 6.70
N GLU A 155 12.22 -21.93 6.02
CA GLU A 155 11.79 -20.65 6.59
C GLU A 155 10.30 -20.65 6.94
N GLN A 156 9.48 -21.28 6.09
CA GLN A 156 8.05 -21.48 6.36
C GLN A 156 7.86 -22.32 7.63
N GLY A 157 8.60 -23.42 7.76
CA GLY A 157 8.58 -24.28 8.94
C GLY A 157 9.03 -23.56 10.21
N GLN A 158 10.05 -22.71 10.11
CA GLN A 158 10.52 -21.90 11.23
C GLN A 158 9.45 -20.93 11.73
N LEU A 159 8.82 -20.18 10.81
CA LEU A 159 7.74 -19.24 11.14
C LEU A 159 6.58 -19.92 11.88
N LEU A 160 6.17 -21.10 11.40
CA LEU A 160 5.10 -21.88 12.02
C LEU A 160 5.47 -22.37 13.42
N ARG A 161 6.71 -22.85 13.61
CA ARG A 161 7.20 -23.31 14.93
C ARG A 161 7.28 -22.16 15.92
N GLU A 162 7.78 -21.00 15.52
CA GLU A 162 7.84 -19.81 16.38
C GLU A 162 6.45 -19.33 16.79
N GLN A 163 5.49 -19.35 15.85
CA GLN A 163 4.10 -19.01 16.16
C GLN A 163 3.45 -20.03 17.10
N ALA A 164 3.68 -21.33 16.90
CA ALA A 164 3.17 -22.38 17.78
C ALA A 164 3.73 -22.23 19.20
N HIS A 165 5.03 -22.00 19.32
CA HIS A 165 5.69 -21.78 20.61
C HIS A 165 5.13 -20.57 21.35
N ALA A 166 4.89 -19.45 20.66
CA ALA A 166 4.28 -18.26 21.25
C ALA A 166 2.85 -18.54 21.77
N LEU A 167 2.07 -19.34 21.05
CA LEU A 167 0.73 -19.76 21.49
C LEU A 167 0.78 -20.68 22.71
N GLU A 168 1.72 -21.62 22.75
CA GLU A 168 1.92 -22.52 23.89
C GLU A 168 2.31 -21.77 25.16
N GLN A 169 3.23 -20.81 25.06
CA GLN A 169 3.63 -19.95 26.18
C GLN A 169 2.43 -19.17 26.75
N ARG A 170 1.58 -18.64 25.88
CA ARG A 170 0.36 -17.93 26.31
C ARG A 170 -0.65 -18.86 26.95
N LEU A 171 -0.88 -20.03 26.37
CA LEU A 171 -1.75 -21.04 26.96
C LEU A 171 -1.28 -21.44 28.35
N ALA A 172 0.04 -21.58 28.54
CA ALA A 172 0.63 -21.84 29.85
C ALA A 172 0.44 -20.68 30.83
N ALA A 173 0.57 -19.43 30.38
CA ALA A 173 0.30 -18.23 31.19
C ALA A 173 -1.16 -18.16 31.66
N TRP A 174 -2.11 -18.45 30.76
CA TRP A 174 -3.54 -18.52 31.06
C TRP A 174 -3.87 -19.61 32.07
N ARG A 175 -3.37 -20.83 31.85
CA ARG A 175 -3.54 -21.95 32.80
C ARG A 175 -2.98 -21.65 34.18
N ALA A 176 -1.92 -20.85 34.28
CA ALA A 176 -1.33 -20.45 35.54
C ALA A 176 -2.06 -19.27 36.23
N GLY A 177 -3.14 -18.74 35.64
CA GLY A 177 -3.90 -17.63 36.20
C GLY A 177 -3.15 -16.28 36.24
N ARG A 178 -2.02 -16.18 35.53
CA ARG A 178 -1.13 -15.00 35.57
C ARG A 178 -1.58 -13.85 34.66
N ASP A 179 -2.63 -14.05 33.86
CA ASP A 179 -2.89 -13.23 32.67
C ASP A 179 -4.26 -12.55 32.66
N ARG A 180 -4.88 -12.29 33.82
CA ARG A 180 -6.16 -11.54 33.88
C ARG A 180 -6.07 -10.14 33.27
N ALA A 181 -4.88 -9.53 33.24
CA ALA A 181 -4.65 -8.21 32.64
C ALA A 181 -4.54 -8.23 31.11
N GLN A 182 -4.39 -9.40 30.48
CA GLN A 182 -4.32 -9.59 29.03
C GLN A 182 -5.41 -10.54 28.51
N ASP A 183 -6.44 -10.81 29.33
CA ASP A 183 -7.61 -11.54 28.91
C ASP A 183 -8.32 -10.71 27.81
N PRO A 184 -8.34 -11.19 26.56
CA PRO A 184 -8.96 -10.45 25.46
C PRO A 184 -10.50 -10.48 25.52
N PHE A 185 -11.08 -11.21 26.48
CA PHE A 185 -12.52 -11.41 26.65
C PHE A 185 -13.08 -10.73 27.90
N VAL A 186 -12.24 -10.10 28.73
CA VAL A 186 -12.64 -9.34 29.94
C VAL A 186 -12.43 -7.84 29.71
#